data_AF-A0A558AZD0-F1
#
_entry.id   AF-A0A558AZD0-F1
#
_cell.length_a   1.000
_cell.length_b   1.000
_cell.length_c   1.000
_cell.angle_alpha   90.00
_cell.angle_beta   90.00
_cell.angle_gamma   90.00
#
_symmetry.space_group_name_H-M   'P 1'
#
loop_
_entity.id
_entity.type
_entity.pdbx_description
1 polymer ?
#
loop_
_entity_poly.entity_id
_entity_poly.type
_entity_poly.pdbx_seq_one_letter_code
_entity_poly.pdbx_strand_id
1 'polypeptide(L)'
;MGTIVGFLIFLGVVTTIALFVLGFIQENKGEAYHSTWKASLYSFIATCLLVILLGLVSSGVTLAGVALVLWIFVSIVMFVFLALGLESKFKKQNSRRHFRRAGIAFATGFALFFMFALVPNEVEEPANQTALADEESEELTEEATEETTEEEKDAAEKKAAEEKAAKEAEEKEASIEAAKKKEESIEAAKKEKEKEESIEAAKAKEESIEKAEAAKEKSIEEEKAAAAKAEEEAKKEAAPKEGLIPVSLYRIVDGDTVNVLDDEGNELKLRLLLIDTPETVHPNKPVQPYGHDASDRLTQLLNAADQLYIEYDDGAKTDHYDRQLVYLYADDASVHEVLLEEGLARVGYIYEQQRYLSEFRAAEQKAKDQQIGVWSIPGYVNTDGEGFNSEEPEPTSEPATSEPATSEPATSEPAQTTEFFQNCTELKTVYPDGVAQGHAAYQGKMDRDKDGYACE
;
A
#
# COMPACT_ATOMS: atom_id res chain seq x y z
N MET A 1 -57.08 35.41 -11.70
CA MET A 1 -55.64 35.25 -11.98
C MET A 1 -54.83 35.40 -10.69
N GLY A 2 -54.49 36.61 -10.23
CA GLY A 2 -53.56 36.83 -9.10
C GLY A 2 -53.89 36.07 -7.80
N THR A 3 -55.16 36.00 -7.39
CA THR A 3 -55.59 35.28 -6.17
C THR A 3 -55.36 33.76 -6.24
N ILE A 4 -55.59 33.15 -7.41
CA ILE A 4 -55.39 31.71 -7.63
C ILE A 4 -53.90 31.38 -7.68
N VAL A 5 -53.10 32.21 -8.36
CA VAL A 5 -51.65 32.06 -8.43
C VAL A 5 -51.01 32.22 -7.03
N GLY A 6 -51.45 33.21 -6.25
CA GLY A 6 -50.99 33.39 -4.86
C GLY A 6 -51.32 32.20 -3.96
N PHE A 7 -52.50 31.60 -4.11
CA PHE A 7 -52.90 30.41 -3.35
C PHE A 7 -52.07 29.16 -3.71
N LEU A 8 -51.74 28.98 -5.00
CA LEU A 8 -50.87 27.88 -5.46
C LEU A 8 -49.43 28.04 -4.97
N ILE A 9 -48.90 29.27 -4.96
CA ILE A 9 -47.57 29.57 -4.38
C ILE A 9 -47.57 29.29 -2.87
N PHE A 10 -48.61 29.73 -2.15
CA PHE A 10 -48.75 29.47 -0.72
C PHE A 10 -48.79 27.96 -0.41
N LEU A 11 -49.57 27.18 -1.17
CA LEU A 11 -49.59 25.72 -1.05
C LEU A 11 -48.21 25.11 -1.29
N GLY A 12 -47.48 25.54 -2.32
CA GLY A 12 -46.13 25.06 -2.62
C GLY A 12 -45.12 25.34 -1.51
N VAL A 13 -45.17 26.53 -0.89
CA VAL A 13 -44.30 26.87 0.26
C VAL A 13 -44.69 26.07 1.50
N VAL A 14 -45.98 25.85 1.75
CA VAL A 14 -46.43 25.02 2.88
C VAL A 14 -46.02 23.56 2.71
N THR A 15 -46.08 23.00 1.50
CA THR A 15 -45.65 21.62 1.24
C THR A 15 -44.14 21.44 1.33
N THR A 16 -43.32 22.39 0.88
CA THR A 16 -41.85 22.31 1.05
C THR A 16 -41.42 22.45 2.50
N ILE A 17 -42.05 23.34 3.28
CA ILE A 17 -41.81 23.44 4.74
C ILE A 17 -42.22 22.14 5.44
N ALA A 18 -43.35 21.53 5.09
CA ALA A 18 -43.78 20.26 5.67
C ALA A 18 -42.80 19.12 5.37
N LEU A 19 -42.30 19.02 4.14
CA LEU A 19 -41.28 18.04 3.77
C LEU A 19 -39.94 18.27 4.49
N PHE A 20 -39.53 19.52 4.67
CA PHE A 20 -38.32 19.87 5.44
C PHE A 20 -38.44 19.46 6.91
N VAL A 21 -39.58 19.76 7.55
CA VAL A 21 -39.85 19.37 8.95
C VAL A 21 -39.94 17.85 9.11
N LEU A 22 -40.53 17.13 8.15
CA LEU A 22 -40.55 15.66 8.17
C LEU A 22 -39.14 15.06 8.04
N GLY A 23 -38.30 15.58 7.12
CA GLY A 23 -36.90 15.16 7.01
C GLY A 23 -36.11 15.34 8.30
N PHE A 24 -36.23 16.52 8.93
CA PHE A 24 -35.57 16.84 10.20
C PHE A 24 -36.03 15.94 11.37
N ILE A 25 -37.31 15.52 11.38
CA ILE A 25 -37.85 14.58 12.37
C ILE A 25 -37.37 13.14 12.14
N GLN A 26 -37.09 12.74 10.89
CA GLN A 26 -36.54 11.41 10.57
C GLN A 26 -35.05 11.31 10.85
N GLU A 27 -34.28 12.37 10.55
CA GLU A 27 -32.85 12.48 10.86
C GLU A 27 -32.58 12.25 12.36
N ASN A 28 -33.41 12.83 13.22
CA ASN A 28 -33.32 12.69 14.68
C ASN A 28 -33.74 11.31 15.23
N LYS A 29 -34.02 10.32 14.36
CA LYS A 29 -34.34 8.92 14.71
C LYS A 29 -33.27 7.91 14.27
N GLY A 30 -32.20 8.34 13.60
CA GLY A 30 -31.11 7.46 13.18
C GLY A 30 -31.46 6.50 12.02
N GLU A 31 -32.54 6.77 11.28
CA GLU A 31 -32.83 6.06 10.02
C GLU A 31 -32.01 6.71 8.89
N ALA A 32 -31.20 5.92 8.19
CA ALA A 32 -30.24 6.40 7.20
C ALA A 32 -30.91 7.13 6.00
N TYR A 33 -30.90 8.46 6.03
CA TYR A 33 -31.50 9.31 4.99
C TYR A 33 -30.48 10.31 4.42
N HIS A 34 -29.33 9.81 3.98
CA HIS A 34 -28.18 10.63 3.64
C HIS A 34 -27.98 10.83 2.12
N SER A 35 -28.66 11.84 1.57
CA SER A 35 -28.30 12.50 0.29
C SER A 35 -29.20 13.72 0.02
N THR A 36 -30.50 13.55 0.21
CA THR A 36 -31.52 14.49 -0.26
C THR A 36 -31.70 15.74 0.61
N TRP A 37 -31.26 15.77 1.87
CA TRP A 37 -31.48 16.95 2.73
C TRP A 37 -30.76 18.20 2.22
N LYS A 38 -29.53 18.05 1.68
CA LYS A 38 -28.79 19.13 1.01
C LYS A 38 -29.53 19.60 -0.25
N ALA A 39 -30.01 18.67 -1.09
CA ALA A 39 -30.82 19.00 -2.27
C ALA A 39 -32.15 19.69 -1.90
N SER A 40 -32.78 19.26 -0.80
CA SER A 40 -34.01 19.86 -0.25
C SER A 40 -33.75 21.28 0.26
N LEU A 41 -32.63 21.51 0.95
CA LEU A 41 -32.20 22.83 1.42
C LEU A 41 -31.87 23.77 0.24
N TYR A 42 -31.13 23.30 -0.77
CA TYR A 42 -30.87 24.09 -1.98
C TYR A 42 -32.14 24.38 -2.79
N SER A 43 -33.06 23.41 -2.88
CA SER A 43 -34.39 23.58 -3.50
C SER A 43 -35.25 24.58 -2.73
N PHE A 44 -35.22 24.55 -1.39
CA PHE A 44 -35.91 25.51 -0.54
C PHE A 44 -35.34 26.93 -0.72
N ILE A 45 -34.02 27.09 -0.72
CA ILE A 45 -33.36 28.38 -0.97
C ILE A 45 -33.69 28.90 -2.38
N ALA A 46 -33.63 28.04 -3.40
CA ALA A 46 -33.95 28.40 -4.79
C ALA A 46 -35.42 28.79 -4.96
N THR A 47 -36.36 28.08 -4.33
CA THR A 47 -37.79 28.42 -4.38
C THR A 47 -38.11 29.69 -3.60
N CYS A 48 -37.50 29.92 -2.43
CA CYS A 48 -37.60 31.20 -1.72
C CYS A 48 -37.07 32.37 -2.56
N LEU A 49 -35.89 32.23 -3.19
CA LEU A 49 -35.33 33.25 -4.09
C LEU A 49 -36.23 33.49 -5.29
N LEU A 50 -36.77 32.45 -5.92
CA LEU A 50 -37.68 32.56 -7.07
C LEU A 50 -39.01 33.25 -6.70
N VAL A 51 -39.56 32.97 -5.52
CA VAL A 51 -40.77 33.66 -5.00
C VAL A 51 -40.47 35.13 -4.67
N ILE A 52 -39.30 35.44 -4.11
CA ILE A 52 -38.86 36.83 -3.88
C ILE A 52 -38.70 37.58 -5.21
N LEU A 53 -38.06 36.97 -6.22
CA LEU A 53 -37.88 37.54 -7.55
C LEU A 53 -39.22 37.80 -8.25
N LEU A 54 -40.15 36.83 -8.23
CA LEU A 54 -41.51 37.00 -8.76
C LEU A 54 -42.28 38.10 -8.02
N GLY A 55 -42.15 38.17 -6.69
CA GLY A 55 -42.71 39.24 -5.87
C GLY A 55 -42.19 40.61 -6.29
N LEU A 56 -40.88 40.77 -6.41
CA LEU A 56 -40.24 42.02 -6.82
C LEU A 56 -40.69 42.46 -8.23
N VAL A 57 -40.71 41.55 -9.19
CA VAL A 57 -41.22 41.80 -10.56
C VAL A 57 -42.69 42.23 -10.53
N SER A 58 -43.54 41.59 -9.72
CA SER A 58 -44.96 41.95 -9.60
C SER A 58 -45.19 43.32 -8.93
N SER A 59 -44.25 43.76 -8.09
CA SER A 59 -44.31 45.06 -7.38
C SER A 59 -43.76 46.25 -8.19
N GLY A 60 -43.32 46.03 -9.43
CA GLY A 60 -42.77 47.08 -10.29
C GLY A 60 -41.38 47.57 -9.89
N VAL A 61 -40.64 46.79 -9.07
CA VAL A 61 -39.26 47.12 -8.68
C VAL A 61 -38.36 47.02 -9.91
N THR A 62 -37.54 48.05 -10.14
CA THR A 62 -36.63 48.13 -11.28
C THR A 62 -35.55 47.04 -11.23
N LEU A 63 -34.96 46.71 -12.38
CA LEU A 63 -33.88 45.72 -12.48
C LEU A 63 -32.71 46.04 -11.52
N ALA A 64 -32.42 47.34 -11.31
CA ALA A 64 -31.44 47.82 -10.35
C ALA A 64 -31.81 47.51 -8.89
N GLY A 65 -33.10 47.56 -8.52
CA GLY A 65 -33.58 47.15 -7.20
C GLY A 65 -33.44 45.65 -6.95
N VAL A 66 -33.68 44.82 -7.97
CA VAL A 66 -33.46 43.36 -7.89
C VAL A 66 -31.96 43.06 -7.73
N ALA A 67 -31.10 43.72 -8.51
CA ALA A 67 -29.65 43.60 -8.38
C ALA A 67 -29.14 44.01 -6.99
N LEU A 68 -29.69 45.07 -6.40
CA LEU A 68 -29.35 45.54 -5.05
C LEU A 68 -29.75 44.52 -3.97
N VAL A 69 -30.93 43.90 -4.07
CA VAL A 69 -31.37 42.85 -3.13
C VAL A 69 -30.47 41.61 -3.23
N LEU A 70 -30.12 41.17 -4.44
CA LEU A 70 -29.19 40.06 -4.65
C LEU A 70 -27.79 40.39 -4.09
N TRP A 71 -27.30 41.61 -4.28
CA TRP A 71 -26.01 42.07 -3.75
C TRP A 71 -25.97 42.13 -2.21
N ILE A 72 -27.05 42.57 -1.56
CA ILE A 72 -27.21 42.47 -0.10
C ILE A 72 -27.16 41.00 0.34
N PHE A 73 -27.86 40.09 -0.35
CA PHE A 73 -27.88 38.68 0.01
C PHE A 73 -26.49 38.03 -0.09
N VAL A 74 -25.76 38.29 -1.18
CA VAL A 74 -24.37 37.84 -1.37
C VAL A 74 -23.45 38.42 -0.28
N SER A 75 -23.65 39.69 0.10
CA SER A 75 -22.86 40.34 1.17
C SER A 75 -23.10 39.70 2.53
N ILE A 76 -24.36 39.35 2.86
CA ILE A 76 -24.71 38.63 4.10
C ILE A 76 -24.08 37.24 4.13
N VAL A 77 -24.19 36.47 3.03
CA VAL A 77 -23.55 35.15 2.92
C VAL A 77 -22.04 35.26 3.09
N MET A 78 -21.39 36.23 2.44
CA MET A 78 -19.95 36.45 2.59
C MET A 78 -19.57 36.86 4.02
N PHE A 79 -20.40 37.64 4.71
CA PHE A 79 -20.18 38.02 6.11
C PHE A 79 -20.30 36.83 7.07
N VAL A 80 -21.25 35.90 6.82
CA VAL A 80 -21.37 34.64 7.55
C VAL A 80 -20.14 33.76 7.33
N PHE A 81 -19.65 33.60 6.09
CA PHE A 81 -18.39 32.89 5.82
C PHE A 81 -17.18 33.56 6.49
N LEU A 82 -17.15 34.89 6.60
CA LEU A 82 -16.10 35.61 7.33
C LEU A 82 -16.17 35.38 8.84
N ALA A 83 -17.36 35.36 9.43
CA ALA A 83 -17.57 35.07 10.84
C ALA A 83 -17.15 33.63 11.20
N LEU A 84 -17.59 32.63 10.42
CA LEU A 84 -17.18 31.23 10.57
C LEU A 84 -15.66 31.07 10.33
N GLY A 85 -15.10 31.83 9.37
CA GLY A 85 -13.66 31.92 9.10
C GLY A 85 -12.83 32.64 10.19
N LEU A 86 -13.49 33.35 11.11
CA LEU A 86 -12.88 33.97 12.29
C LEU A 86 -12.94 33.04 13.52
N GLU A 87 -14.02 32.27 13.69
CA GLU A 87 -14.09 31.20 14.71
C GLU A 87 -13.06 30.10 14.46
N SER A 88 -12.79 29.73 13.20
CA SER A 88 -11.67 28.83 12.84
C SER A 88 -10.27 29.41 13.11
N LYS A 89 -10.16 30.64 13.66
CA LYS A 89 -8.89 31.32 13.99
C LYS A 89 -8.74 31.73 15.45
N PHE A 90 -9.17 30.86 16.38
CA PHE A 90 -8.61 30.86 17.75
C PHE A 90 -7.74 29.64 18.11
N LYS A 91 -7.47 28.72 17.17
CA LYS A 91 -6.45 27.67 17.33
C LYS A 91 -5.38 27.72 16.22
N LYS A 92 -4.17 28.12 16.65
CA LYS A 92 -2.86 28.01 15.97
C LYS A 92 -2.58 28.84 14.69
N GLN A 93 -1.32 29.21 14.56
CA GLN A 93 -0.80 30.30 13.74
C GLN A 93 -0.11 29.79 12.47
N ASN A 94 -0.81 29.71 11.31
CA ASN A 94 -0.11 29.79 9.99
C ASN A 94 -0.98 30.24 8.78
N SER A 95 -2.01 31.05 8.98
CA SER A 95 -2.91 31.48 7.89
C SER A 95 -2.70 32.95 7.45
N ARG A 96 -1.44 33.33 7.19
CA ARG A 96 -1.08 34.62 6.53
C ARG A 96 -1.05 34.53 5.00
N ARG A 97 -0.82 33.34 4.41
CA ARG A 97 -0.76 33.14 2.95
C ARG A 97 -2.14 33.16 2.29
N HIS A 98 -3.13 32.46 2.85
CA HIS A 98 -4.49 32.42 2.30
C HIS A 98 -5.21 33.78 2.41
N PHE A 99 -5.01 34.51 3.51
CA PHE A 99 -5.60 35.85 3.69
C PHE A 99 -5.07 36.87 2.66
N ARG A 100 -3.78 36.81 2.31
CA ARG A 100 -3.21 37.65 1.24
C ARG A 100 -3.77 37.29 -0.14
N ARG A 101 -3.98 36.00 -0.44
CA ARG A 101 -4.60 35.55 -1.71
C ARG A 101 -6.08 35.96 -1.79
N ALA A 102 -6.85 35.81 -0.71
CA ALA A 102 -8.25 36.24 -0.65
C ALA A 102 -8.41 37.77 -0.76
N GLY A 103 -7.55 38.55 -0.09
CA GLY A 103 -7.55 40.02 -0.22
C GLY A 103 -7.22 40.52 -1.62
N ILE A 104 -6.28 39.85 -2.32
CA ILE A 104 -5.99 40.16 -3.73
C ILE A 104 -7.20 39.82 -4.62
N ALA A 105 -7.81 38.65 -4.44
CA ALA A 105 -9.01 38.24 -5.18
C ALA A 105 -10.18 39.23 -5.00
N PHE A 106 -10.37 39.75 -3.78
CA PHE A 106 -11.37 40.78 -3.49
C PHE A 106 -11.06 42.11 -4.20
N ALA A 107 -9.79 42.57 -4.17
CA ALA A 107 -9.38 43.79 -4.88
C ALA A 107 -9.55 43.67 -6.40
N THR A 108 -9.22 42.52 -6.99
CA THR A 108 -9.45 42.26 -8.42
C THR A 108 -10.95 42.16 -8.75
N GLY A 109 -11.76 41.52 -7.90
CA GLY A 109 -13.20 41.44 -8.09
C GLY A 109 -13.89 42.81 -8.01
N PHE A 110 -13.47 43.66 -7.07
CA PHE A 110 -13.97 45.03 -6.93
C PHE A 110 -13.57 45.91 -8.13
N ALA A 111 -12.33 45.79 -8.61
CA ALA A 111 -11.87 46.49 -9.82
C ALA A 111 -12.62 46.02 -11.08
N LEU A 112 -12.83 44.71 -11.24
CA LEU A 112 -13.59 44.15 -12.36
C LEU A 112 -15.07 44.56 -12.31
N PHE A 113 -15.68 44.64 -11.12
CA PHE A 113 -17.05 45.13 -10.95
C PHE A 113 -17.20 46.60 -11.39
N PHE A 114 -16.24 47.46 -11.04
CA PHE A 114 -16.22 48.86 -11.50
C PHE A 114 -15.92 49.01 -13.00
N MET A 115 -15.12 48.10 -13.58
CA MET A 115 -14.93 47.99 -15.04
C MET A 115 -16.23 47.60 -15.74
N PHE A 116 -16.94 46.60 -15.21
CA PHE A 116 -18.18 46.08 -15.81
C PHE A 116 -19.37 47.04 -15.67
N ALA A 117 -19.41 47.85 -14.60
CA ALA A 117 -20.45 48.84 -14.36
C ALA A 117 -20.44 50.05 -15.34
N LEU A 118 -19.45 50.15 -16.23
CA LEU A 118 -19.28 51.27 -17.17
C LEU A 118 -19.22 50.86 -18.65
N VAL A 119 -19.47 49.58 -18.98
CA VAL A 119 -19.51 49.11 -20.38
C VAL A 119 -20.97 49.07 -20.89
N PRO A 120 -21.32 49.82 -21.95
CA PRO A 120 -22.60 49.64 -22.64
C PRO A 120 -22.59 48.36 -23.48
N ASN A 121 -23.71 47.62 -23.46
CA ASN A 121 -23.88 46.32 -24.11
C ASN A 121 -24.13 46.41 -25.63
N GLU A 122 -23.39 45.61 -26.41
CA GLU A 122 -23.83 44.97 -27.67
C GLU A 122 -23.27 43.51 -27.60
N VAL A 123 -24.10 42.45 -27.55
CA VAL A 123 -24.70 41.71 -28.70
C VAL A 123 -23.58 41.20 -29.64
N GLU A 124 -23.28 39.91 -29.78
CA GLU A 124 -24.15 38.84 -30.35
C GLU A 124 -23.60 37.40 -30.02
N GLU A 125 -24.27 36.34 -30.51
CA GLU A 125 -24.04 34.91 -30.12
C GLU A 125 -23.48 34.03 -31.31
N PRO A 126 -23.55 32.68 -31.38
CA PRO A 126 -22.33 31.83 -31.36
C PRO A 126 -22.10 30.87 -32.54
N ALA A 127 -20.91 30.25 -32.59
CA ALA A 127 -20.61 28.91 -33.16
C ALA A 127 -19.22 28.48 -32.60
N ASN A 128 -18.97 27.33 -31.96
CA ASN A 128 -19.38 25.93 -32.13
C ASN A 128 -18.97 25.28 -33.47
N GLN A 129 -17.86 24.54 -33.46
CA GLN A 129 -17.82 23.19 -34.01
C GLN A 129 -16.68 22.36 -33.40
N THR A 130 -16.98 21.09 -33.15
CA THR A 130 -16.10 20.09 -32.49
C THR A 130 -15.87 18.91 -33.43
N ALA A 131 -14.85 18.10 -33.11
CA ALA A 131 -14.62 16.71 -33.53
C ALA A 131 -13.91 16.48 -34.87
N LEU A 132 -12.63 16.09 -34.74
CA LEU A 132 -11.99 15.07 -35.58
C LEU A 132 -12.13 13.72 -34.87
N ALA A 133 -12.27 12.64 -35.63
CA ALA A 133 -12.04 11.27 -35.18
C ALA A 133 -11.59 10.44 -36.39
N ASP A 134 -10.40 9.85 -36.29
CA ASP A 134 -9.87 8.86 -37.21
C ASP A 134 -9.96 7.48 -36.52
N GLU A 135 -10.26 6.41 -37.26
CA GLU A 135 -10.05 5.03 -36.81
C GLU A 135 -9.35 4.20 -37.90
N GLU A 136 -8.34 3.45 -37.45
CA GLU A 136 -7.67 2.31 -38.08
C GLU A 136 -8.49 1.01 -37.82
N SER A 137 -8.33 -0.16 -38.44
CA SER A 137 -7.53 -0.71 -39.55
C SER A 137 -7.96 -2.19 -39.78
N GLU A 138 -7.58 -2.75 -40.93
CA GLU A 138 -7.91 -4.10 -41.47
C GLU A 138 -6.61 -4.76 -41.98
N GLU A 139 -6.34 -6.08 -41.93
CA GLU A 139 -6.96 -7.26 -41.28
C GLU A 139 -5.93 -8.44 -41.26
N LEU A 140 -6.39 -9.69 -41.06
CA LEU A 140 -5.81 -10.97 -41.57
C LEU A 140 -4.62 -11.67 -40.88
N THR A 141 -4.83 -12.97 -40.68
CA THR A 141 -3.89 -14.06 -40.34
C THR A 141 -3.88 -15.11 -41.45
N GLU A 142 -2.76 -15.80 -41.71
CA GLU A 142 -2.79 -17.09 -42.44
C GLU A 142 -1.63 -18.04 -42.07
N GLU A 143 -1.85 -19.35 -42.24
CA GLU A 143 -0.93 -20.48 -41.93
C GLU A 143 -0.03 -20.89 -43.12
N ALA A 144 0.96 -21.77 -42.88
CA ALA A 144 1.03 -23.14 -43.49
C ALA A 144 2.44 -23.79 -43.53
N THR A 145 2.53 -25.09 -43.15
CA THR A 145 3.34 -26.20 -43.76
C THR A 145 4.89 -26.07 -43.91
N GLU A 146 5.72 -27.09 -44.18
CA GLU A 146 5.80 -28.57 -44.00
C GLU A 146 7.29 -28.95 -44.26
N GLU A 147 7.80 -30.06 -43.69
CA GLU A 147 9.08 -30.71 -44.06
C GLU A 147 9.10 -32.15 -43.47
N THR A 148 9.74 -33.21 -43.98
CA THR A 148 10.33 -33.70 -45.24
C THR A 148 10.77 -35.16 -44.96
N THR A 149 11.19 -35.94 -45.98
CA THR A 149 11.47 -37.40 -45.92
C THR A 149 12.89 -37.75 -46.37
N GLU A 150 13.42 -38.91 -45.94
CA GLU A 150 14.31 -39.84 -46.71
C GLU A 150 14.83 -40.95 -45.74
N GLU A 151 15.51 -42.03 -46.15
CA GLU A 151 15.24 -43.19 -47.02
C GLU A 151 16.43 -44.19 -46.76
N GLU A 152 16.29 -45.49 -47.02
CA GLU A 152 17.28 -46.54 -46.62
C GLU A 152 17.76 -47.37 -47.83
N LYS A 153 18.91 -48.07 -47.73
CA LYS A 153 19.55 -48.78 -48.86
C LYS A 153 20.28 -50.10 -48.49
N ASP A 154 19.74 -51.23 -48.98
CA ASP A 154 20.32 -52.21 -49.95
C ASP A 154 21.72 -52.86 -49.66
N ALA A 155 22.11 -54.11 -50.01
CA ALA A 155 21.50 -55.23 -50.75
C ALA A 155 22.32 -56.56 -50.65
N ALA A 156 21.71 -57.69 -51.08
CA ALA A 156 22.33 -58.85 -51.82
C ALA A 156 23.40 -59.78 -51.14
N GLU A 157 23.70 -61.04 -51.56
CA GLU A 157 23.23 -61.91 -52.66
C GLU A 157 23.48 -63.44 -52.46
N LYS A 158 22.69 -64.27 -53.16
CA LYS A 158 23.01 -65.56 -53.86
C LYS A 158 23.18 -66.95 -53.19
N LYS A 159 22.45 -67.91 -53.79
CA LYS A 159 22.50 -69.39 -53.76
C LYS A 159 23.85 -70.02 -54.19
N ALA A 160 24.14 -71.26 -53.76
CA ALA A 160 23.96 -72.49 -54.59
C ALA A 160 24.55 -73.81 -54.00
N ALA A 161 23.92 -74.92 -54.41
CA ALA A 161 24.43 -76.30 -54.59
C ALA A 161 24.68 -77.22 -53.37
N GLU A 162 23.80 -78.21 -53.25
CA GLU A 162 23.90 -79.40 -52.40
C GLU A 162 24.68 -80.57 -53.05
N GLU A 163 25.09 -81.50 -52.19
CA GLU A 163 25.10 -82.96 -52.38
C GLU A 163 26.05 -83.65 -53.39
N LYS A 164 27.00 -84.40 -52.81
CA LYS A 164 27.41 -85.73 -53.29
C LYS A 164 27.87 -86.59 -52.09
N ALA A 165 26.94 -87.17 -51.34
CA ALA A 165 26.35 -88.48 -51.60
C ALA A 165 27.29 -89.68 -51.29
N ALA A 166 27.14 -90.16 -50.05
CA ALA A 166 27.10 -91.58 -49.66
C ALA A 166 28.19 -92.55 -50.14
N LYS A 167 29.20 -92.78 -49.30
CA LYS A 167 29.75 -94.15 -49.07
C LYS A 167 30.53 -94.30 -47.76
N GLU A 168 29.87 -94.13 -46.61
CA GLU A 168 30.38 -94.52 -45.28
C GLU A 168 29.20 -94.65 -44.30
N ALA A 169 28.31 -95.58 -44.62
CA ALA A 169 27.04 -95.81 -43.93
C ALA A 169 26.98 -97.22 -43.32
N GLU A 170 27.94 -97.56 -42.46
CA GLU A 170 27.85 -98.77 -41.62
C GLU A 170 28.59 -98.66 -40.26
N GLU A 171 29.03 -97.47 -39.84
CA GLU A 171 29.71 -97.26 -38.54
C GLU A 171 29.11 -96.10 -37.70
N LYS A 172 27.90 -95.63 -38.05
CA LYS A 172 27.23 -94.50 -37.36
C LYS A 172 26.02 -94.86 -36.48
N GLU A 173 25.43 -96.04 -36.60
CA GLU A 173 24.21 -96.36 -35.83
C GLU A 173 24.45 -96.56 -34.32
N ALA A 174 25.68 -96.89 -33.89
CA ALA A 174 26.02 -97.03 -32.47
C ALA A 174 26.31 -95.70 -31.73
N SER A 175 26.52 -94.58 -32.44
CA SER A 175 26.82 -93.27 -31.84
C SER A 175 25.64 -92.29 -31.89
N ILE A 176 24.69 -92.49 -32.80
CA ILE A 176 23.50 -91.62 -32.96
C ILE A 176 22.50 -91.77 -31.81
N GLU A 177 22.29 -92.98 -31.27
CA GLU A 177 21.32 -93.18 -30.17
C GLU A 177 21.80 -92.56 -28.84
N ALA A 178 23.11 -92.58 -28.58
CA ALA A 178 23.72 -91.89 -27.44
C ALA A 178 23.69 -90.36 -27.59
N ALA A 179 23.80 -89.84 -28.82
CA ALA A 179 23.64 -88.42 -29.11
C ALA A 179 22.19 -87.95 -28.88
N LYS A 180 21.19 -88.66 -29.44
CA LYS A 180 19.77 -88.32 -29.30
C LYS A 180 19.29 -88.20 -27.85
N LYS A 181 19.63 -89.16 -26.98
CA LYS A 181 19.27 -89.09 -25.55
C LYS A 181 19.91 -87.90 -24.81
N LYS A 182 21.08 -87.45 -25.25
CA LYS A 182 21.74 -86.27 -24.68
C LYS A 182 21.10 -84.98 -25.22
N GLU A 183 20.76 -84.96 -26.50
CA GLU A 183 20.10 -83.83 -27.17
C GLU A 183 18.68 -83.59 -26.64
N GLU A 184 17.85 -84.63 -26.47
CA GLU A 184 16.54 -84.53 -25.79
C GLU A 184 16.66 -83.98 -24.35
N SER A 185 17.68 -84.41 -23.59
CA SER A 185 17.89 -83.92 -22.22
C SER A 185 18.31 -82.44 -22.16
N ILE A 186 19.01 -81.96 -23.19
CA ILE A 186 19.45 -80.55 -23.30
C ILE A 186 18.30 -79.67 -23.83
N GLU A 187 17.48 -80.16 -24.75
CA GLU A 187 16.31 -79.43 -25.25
C GLU A 187 15.22 -79.29 -24.17
N ALA A 188 14.99 -80.34 -23.37
CA ALA A 188 14.10 -80.28 -22.21
C ALA A 188 14.56 -79.22 -21.20
N ALA A 189 15.85 -79.25 -20.82
CA ALA A 189 16.42 -78.26 -19.88
C ALA A 189 16.40 -76.83 -20.43
N LYS A 190 16.57 -76.64 -21.75
CA LYS A 190 16.42 -75.32 -22.39
C LYS A 190 14.98 -74.81 -22.31
N LYS A 191 13.99 -75.63 -22.66
CA LYS A 191 12.56 -75.26 -22.58
C LYS A 191 12.12 -74.94 -21.16
N GLU A 192 12.69 -75.61 -20.15
CA GLU A 192 12.39 -75.32 -18.75
C GLU A 192 12.98 -73.96 -18.32
N LYS A 193 14.24 -73.68 -18.71
CA LYS A 193 14.90 -72.38 -18.44
C LYS A 193 14.26 -71.20 -19.17
N GLU A 194 13.91 -71.34 -20.46
CA GLU A 194 13.19 -70.30 -21.22
C GLU A 194 11.79 -70.03 -20.63
N LYS A 195 11.17 -71.05 -20.04
CA LYS A 195 9.89 -70.90 -19.33
C LYS A 195 10.05 -70.20 -17.98
N GLU A 196 11.11 -70.48 -17.22
CA GLU A 196 11.44 -69.74 -15.99
C GLU A 196 11.74 -68.27 -16.29
N GLU A 197 12.64 -67.98 -17.24
CA GLU A 197 13.01 -66.60 -17.62
C GLU A 197 11.80 -65.80 -18.14
N SER A 198 10.87 -66.43 -18.88
CA SER A 198 9.64 -65.76 -19.34
C SER A 198 8.62 -65.51 -18.21
N ILE A 199 8.56 -66.35 -17.18
CA ILE A 199 7.71 -66.14 -15.99
C ILE A 199 8.30 -65.05 -15.09
N GLU A 200 9.62 -65.00 -14.94
CA GLU A 200 10.31 -63.95 -14.17
C GLU A 200 10.17 -62.58 -14.86
N ALA A 201 10.34 -62.53 -16.18
CA ALA A 201 10.10 -61.31 -16.98
C ALA A 201 8.63 -60.84 -16.94
N ALA A 202 7.66 -61.77 -16.90
CA ALA A 202 6.24 -61.43 -16.76
C ALA A 202 5.95 -60.82 -15.38
N LYS A 203 6.45 -61.42 -14.29
CA LYS A 203 6.29 -60.89 -12.93
C LYS A 203 6.93 -59.52 -12.73
N ALA A 204 8.16 -59.34 -13.23
CA ALA A 204 8.84 -58.04 -13.16
C ALA A 204 8.06 -56.94 -13.90
N LYS A 205 7.37 -57.30 -14.99
CA LYS A 205 6.51 -56.37 -15.73
C LYS A 205 5.22 -56.05 -14.97
N GLU A 206 4.58 -57.05 -14.36
CA GLU A 206 3.37 -56.89 -13.54
C GLU A 206 3.64 -55.99 -12.32
N GLU A 207 4.72 -56.24 -11.57
CA GLU A 207 5.17 -55.41 -10.45
C GLU A 207 5.51 -53.97 -10.88
N SER A 208 6.08 -53.78 -12.09
CA SER A 208 6.35 -52.45 -12.63
C SER A 208 5.09 -51.66 -12.99
N ILE A 209 4.01 -52.36 -13.40
CA ILE A 209 2.72 -51.73 -13.73
C ILE A 209 1.99 -51.37 -12.45
N GLU A 210 1.88 -52.29 -11.48
CA GLU A 210 1.22 -52.06 -10.19
C GLU A 210 1.86 -50.88 -9.43
N LYS A 211 3.20 -50.77 -9.50
CA LYS A 211 3.95 -49.64 -8.92
C LYS A 211 3.76 -48.32 -9.67
N ALA A 212 3.52 -48.35 -10.98
CA ALA A 212 3.22 -47.16 -11.77
C ALA A 212 1.77 -46.68 -11.56
N GLU A 213 0.81 -47.61 -11.41
CA GLU A 213 -0.59 -47.31 -11.09
C GLU A 213 -0.71 -46.73 -9.68
N ALA A 214 -0.07 -47.33 -8.67
CA ALA A 214 -0.03 -46.80 -7.30
C ALA A 214 0.63 -45.41 -7.22
N ALA A 215 1.69 -45.15 -8.00
CA ALA A 215 2.31 -43.83 -8.08
C ALA A 215 1.38 -42.79 -8.71
N LYS A 216 0.64 -43.17 -9.76
CA LYS A 216 -0.32 -42.31 -10.45
C LYS A 216 -1.53 -41.99 -9.56
N GLU A 217 -2.08 -42.99 -8.87
CA GLU A 217 -3.20 -42.81 -7.94
C GLU A 217 -2.82 -41.86 -6.78
N LYS A 218 -1.62 -42.04 -6.20
CA LYS A 218 -1.07 -41.12 -5.20
C LYS A 218 -0.90 -39.69 -5.70
N SER A 219 -0.41 -39.49 -6.94
CA SER A 219 -0.30 -38.13 -7.51
C SER A 219 -1.66 -37.45 -7.72
N ILE A 220 -2.70 -38.21 -8.09
CA ILE A 220 -4.06 -37.68 -8.28
C ILE A 220 -4.71 -37.35 -6.93
N GLU A 221 -4.41 -38.12 -5.88
CA GLU A 221 -4.88 -37.84 -4.51
C GLU A 221 -4.18 -36.61 -3.91
N GLU A 222 -2.87 -36.45 -4.13
CA GLU A 222 -2.12 -35.25 -3.74
C GLU A 222 -2.58 -33.99 -4.50
N GLU A 223 -2.83 -34.08 -5.81
CA GLU A 223 -3.36 -32.96 -6.61
C GLU A 223 -4.78 -32.57 -6.19
N LYS A 224 -5.66 -33.53 -5.90
CA LYS A 224 -7.01 -33.26 -5.37
C LYS A 224 -6.99 -32.69 -3.96
N ALA A 225 -6.10 -33.15 -3.09
CA ALA A 225 -5.93 -32.60 -1.76
C ALA A 225 -5.42 -31.15 -1.81
N ALA A 226 -4.49 -30.85 -2.72
CA ALA A 226 -4.02 -29.48 -2.96
C ALA A 226 -5.14 -28.58 -3.52
N ALA A 227 -5.91 -29.05 -4.50
CA ALA A 227 -7.03 -28.30 -5.06
C ALA A 227 -8.15 -28.04 -4.04
N ALA A 228 -8.52 -29.05 -3.24
CA ALA A 228 -9.52 -28.89 -2.18
C ALA A 228 -9.05 -27.93 -1.08
N LYS A 229 -7.76 -27.97 -0.72
CA LYS A 229 -7.16 -27.04 0.25
C LYS A 229 -7.13 -25.61 -0.29
N ALA A 230 -6.80 -25.41 -1.57
CA ALA A 230 -6.84 -24.10 -2.22
C ALA A 230 -8.28 -23.54 -2.33
N GLU A 231 -9.26 -24.39 -2.60
CA GLU A 231 -10.67 -23.99 -2.63
C GLU A 231 -11.22 -23.68 -1.23
N GLU A 232 -10.74 -24.38 -0.19
CA GLU A 232 -11.06 -24.08 1.22
C GLU A 232 -10.39 -22.78 1.71
N GLU A 233 -9.13 -22.53 1.31
CA GLU A 233 -8.38 -21.30 1.63
C GLU A 233 -8.99 -20.07 0.92
N ALA A 234 -9.27 -20.13 -0.38
CA ALA A 234 -9.93 -19.05 -1.13
C ALA A 234 -11.35 -18.74 -0.63
N LYS A 235 -12.05 -19.74 -0.06
CA LYS A 235 -13.37 -19.56 0.55
C LYS A 235 -13.30 -18.98 1.97
N LYS A 236 -12.12 -18.99 2.59
CA LYS A 236 -11.85 -18.44 3.92
C LYS A 236 -11.49 -16.94 3.86
N GLU A 237 -10.86 -16.47 2.78
CA GLU A 237 -10.64 -15.04 2.50
C GLU A 237 -11.95 -14.28 2.25
N ALA A 238 -12.94 -14.91 1.60
CA ALA A 238 -14.20 -14.26 1.22
C ALA A 238 -15.23 -14.10 2.37
N ALA A 239 -14.91 -14.55 3.59
CA ALA A 239 -15.74 -14.33 4.77
C ALA A 239 -15.30 -13.03 5.47
N PRO A 240 -16.21 -12.14 5.90
CA PRO A 240 -15.84 -11.01 6.73
C PRO A 240 -15.23 -11.53 8.03
N LYS A 241 -13.93 -11.28 8.22
CA LYS A 241 -13.19 -11.64 9.44
C LYS A 241 -13.85 -10.92 10.62
N GLU A 242 -14.50 -11.67 11.50
CA GLU A 242 -15.30 -11.09 12.59
C GLU A 242 -14.44 -10.16 13.45
N GLY A 243 -14.83 -8.89 13.55
CA GLY A 243 -14.10 -7.85 14.30
C GLY A 243 -13.29 -6.88 13.42
N LEU A 244 -12.97 -7.24 12.17
CA LEU A 244 -12.31 -6.32 11.22
C LEU A 244 -13.31 -5.36 10.58
N ILE A 245 -12.97 -4.07 10.59
CA ILE A 245 -13.76 -2.99 10.00
C ILE A 245 -12.99 -2.43 8.80
N PRO A 246 -13.55 -2.44 7.58
CA PRO A 246 -12.88 -1.90 6.40
C PRO A 246 -12.75 -0.39 6.49
N VAL A 247 -11.62 0.15 6.04
CA VAL A 247 -11.34 1.59 5.96
C VAL A 247 -10.60 1.92 4.66
N SER A 248 -10.55 3.20 4.31
CA SER A 248 -9.74 3.67 3.16
C SER A 248 -8.67 4.67 3.60
N LEU A 249 -7.49 4.62 2.98
CA LEU A 249 -6.37 5.48 3.34
C LEU A 249 -6.68 6.96 3.04
N TYR A 250 -6.54 7.84 4.04
CA TYR A 250 -6.67 9.28 3.85
C TYR A 250 -5.30 9.98 3.87
N ARG A 251 -4.47 9.72 4.90
CA ARG A 251 -3.15 10.35 5.07
C ARG A 251 -2.29 9.64 6.12
N ILE A 252 -1.06 9.24 5.77
CA ILE A 252 -0.03 8.89 6.77
C ILE A 252 0.47 10.18 7.47
N VAL A 253 0.68 10.12 8.79
CA VAL A 253 1.20 11.25 9.61
C VAL A 253 2.63 10.99 10.06
N ASP A 254 2.89 9.81 10.61
CA ASP A 254 4.18 9.28 11.05
C ASP A 254 4.10 7.72 11.04
N GLY A 255 5.06 7.02 11.66
CA GLY A 255 5.13 5.55 11.64
C GLY A 255 4.06 4.80 12.46
N ASP A 256 3.30 5.48 13.33
CA ASP A 256 2.26 4.85 14.17
C ASP A 256 0.95 5.65 14.27
N THR A 257 0.87 6.76 13.52
CA THR A 257 -0.31 7.62 13.38
C THR A 257 -0.67 7.76 11.90
N VAL A 258 -1.89 7.32 11.56
CA VAL A 258 -2.44 7.39 10.20
C VAL A 258 -3.90 7.86 10.28
N ASN A 259 -4.32 8.65 9.31
CA ASN A 259 -5.72 9.04 9.14
C ASN A 259 -6.33 8.20 8.02
N VAL A 260 -7.54 7.70 8.25
CA VAL A 260 -8.33 6.89 7.32
C VAL A 260 -9.75 7.46 7.20
N LEU A 261 -10.50 7.02 6.20
CA LEU A 261 -11.95 7.23 6.13
C LEU A 261 -12.68 5.93 6.48
N ASP A 262 -13.76 6.04 7.26
CA ASP A 262 -14.73 4.95 7.44
C ASP A 262 -15.65 4.80 6.21
N ASP A 263 -16.61 3.89 6.28
CA ASP A 263 -17.61 3.61 5.24
C ASP A 263 -18.61 4.76 5.02
N GLU A 264 -18.79 5.63 6.02
CA GLU A 264 -19.56 6.88 5.91
C GLU A 264 -18.76 8.04 5.28
N GLY A 265 -17.42 7.91 5.20
CA GLY A 265 -16.50 8.92 4.67
C GLY A 265 -16.00 9.93 5.71
N ASN A 266 -16.14 9.65 7.01
CA ASN A 266 -15.62 10.48 8.10
C ASN A 266 -14.12 10.23 8.31
N GLU A 267 -13.35 11.29 8.61
CA GLU A 267 -11.92 11.17 8.93
C GLU A 267 -11.71 10.59 10.35
N LEU A 268 -11.25 9.35 10.41
CA LEU A 268 -10.76 8.71 11.63
C LEU A 268 -9.24 8.89 11.74
N LYS A 269 -8.77 9.44 12.86
CA LYS A 269 -7.34 9.45 13.20
C LYS A 269 -7.05 8.19 13.99
N LEU A 270 -6.15 7.35 13.51
CA LEU A 270 -5.74 6.12 14.17
C LEU A 270 -4.46 6.36 14.96
N ARG A 271 -4.38 5.77 16.15
CA ARG A 271 -3.14 5.49 16.85
C ARG A 271 -2.97 3.98 16.90
N LEU A 272 -1.88 3.48 16.34
CA LEU A 272 -1.57 2.07 16.33
C LEU A 272 -1.29 1.60 17.77
N LEU A 273 -2.08 0.63 18.25
CA LEU A 273 -1.98 0.06 19.59
C LEU A 273 -0.68 -0.72 19.79
N LEU A 274 -0.19 -0.77 21.03
CA LEU A 274 0.96 -1.58 21.46
C LEU A 274 2.31 -1.32 20.77
N ILE A 275 2.39 -0.39 19.80
CA ILE A 275 3.63 0.00 19.12
C ILE A 275 3.94 1.49 19.29
N ASP A 276 5.22 1.80 19.21
CA ASP A 276 5.83 3.11 19.39
C ASP A 276 6.95 3.25 18.35
N THR A 277 6.85 4.23 17.45
CA THR A 277 7.82 4.45 16.35
C THR A 277 8.66 5.70 16.59
N PRO A 278 9.89 5.79 16.05
CA PRO A 278 10.70 6.98 16.22
C PRO A 278 10.05 8.20 15.56
N GLU A 279 10.02 9.29 16.31
CA GLU A 279 9.23 10.49 16.00
C GLU A 279 9.84 11.33 14.86
N THR A 280 8.99 11.84 13.95
CA THR A 280 9.39 12.61 12.76
C THR A 280 8.78 14.02 12.67
N VAL A 281 7.66 14.28 13.34
CA VAL A 281 6.83 15.49 13.15
C VAL A 281 6.60 16.29 14.44
N HIS A 282 7.11 15.82 15.58
CA HIS A 282 6.91 16.51 16.87
C HIS A 282 7.52 17.92 16.90
N PRO A 283 6.73 18.97 17.24
CA PRO A 283 7.15 20.37 17.08
C PRO A 283 8.43 20.83 17.79
N ASN A 284 8.84 20.11 18.85
CA ASN A 284 9.93 20.50 19.75
C ASN A 284 11.01 19.40 19.90
N LYS A 285 11.00 18.34 19.09
CA LYS A 285 12.02 17.28 19.10
C LYS A 285 12.75 17.27 17.76
N PRO A 286 14.03 16.84 17.69
CA PRO A 286 14.64 16.48 16.42
C PRO A 286 13.92 15.26 15.82
N VAL A 287 14.05 15.08 14.51
CA VAL A 287 13.70 13.81 13.86
C VAL A 287 14.57 12.71 14.47
N GLN A 288 13.95 11.62 14.91
CA GLN A 288 14.65 10.52 15.56
C GLN A 288 15.18 9.52 14.51
N PRO A 289 16.34 8.86 14.73
CA PRO A 289 16.82 7.76 13.90
C PRO A 289 15.74 6.71 13.62
N TYR A 290 15.69 6.18 12.40
CA TYR A 290 14.64 5.28 11.89
C TYR A 290 13.21 5.84 11.80
N GLY A 291 12.97 7.10 12.14
CA GLY A 291 11.62 7.68 12.08
C GLY A 291 11.09 7.82 10.64
N HIS A 292 11.97 8.26 9.72
CA HIS A 292 11.61 8.29 8.30
C HIS A 292 11.44 6.88 7.74
N ASP A 293 12.32 5.94 8.08
CA ASP A 293 12.22 4.54 7.65
C ASP A 293 10.91 3.89 8.10
N ALA A 294 10.46 4.13 9.35
CA ALA A 294 9.17 3.67 9.86
C ALA A 294 7.98 4.30 9.11
N SER A 295 8.01 5.62 8.90
CA SER A 295 6.95 6.34 8.17
C SER A 295 6.88 5.94 6.69
N ASP A 296 8.02 5.73 6.05
CA ASP A 296 8.12 5.31 4.65
C ASP A 296 7.70 3.84 4.49
N ARG A 297 8.03 2.98 5.45
CA ARG A 297 7.59 1.58 5.44
C ARG A 297 6.07 1.46 5.64
N LEU A 298 5.50 2.18 6.60
CA LEU A 298 4.04 2.27 6.75
C LEU A 298 3.39 2.79 5.46
N THR A 299 3.98 3.81 4.84
CA THR A 299 3.51 4.35 3.55
C THR A 299 3.57 3.30 2.45
N GLN A 300 4.60 2.46 2.37
CA GLN A 300 4.68 1.37 1.39
C GLN A 300 3.60 0.31 1.64
N LEU A 301 3.44 -0.16 2.87
CA LEU A 301 2.45 -1.19 3.23
C LEU A 301 1.03 -0.74 2.90
N LEU A 302 0.65 0.48 3.27
CA LEU A 302 -0.72 0.97 3.10
C LEU A 302 -1.06 1.41 1.66
N ASN A 303 -0.06 1.70 0.81
CA ASN A 303 -0.30 2.00 -0.61
C ASN A 303 -0.18 0.77 -1.53
N ALA A 304 0.43 -0.33 -1.04
CA ALA A 304 0.54 -1.58 -1.79
C ALA A 304 -0.65 -2.53 -1.56
N ALA A 305 -1.42 -2.31 -0.49
CA ALA A 305 -2.58 -3.13 -0.14
C ALA A 305 -3.80 -2.84 -1.02
N ASP A 306 -4.56 -3.87 -1.36
CA ASP A 306 -5.84 -3.75 -2.06
C ASP A 306 -6.95 -3.31 -1.09
N GLN A 307 -6.90 -3.73 0.18
CA GLN A 307 -7.84 -3.41 1.26
C GLN A 307 -7.13 -3.08 2.57
N LEU A 308 -7.72 -2.18 3.37
CA LEU A 308 -7.25 -1.87 4.72
C LEU A 308 -8.34 -2.17 5.75
N TYR A 309 -7.95 -2.75 6.88
CA TYR A 309 -8.86 -3.06 7.98
C TYR A 309 -8.33 -2.57 9.33
N ILE A 310 -9.24 -2.10 10.18
CA ILE A 310 -8.95 -1.81 11.59
C ILE A 310 -9.66 -2.80 12.50
N GLU A 311 -9.01 -3.18 13.60
CA GLU A 311 -9.59 -3.94 14.69
C GLU A 311 -9.51 -3.14 15.99
N TYR A 312 -10.60 -3.11 16.76
CA TYR A 312 -10.58 -2.57 18.11
C TYR A 312 -10.33 -3.70 19.11
N ASP A 313 -9.43 -3.44 20.07
CA ASP A 313 -9.29 -4.31 21.25
C ASP A 313 -10.38 -4.03 22.30
N ASP A 314 -10.44 -4.89 23.32
CA ASP A 314 -11.25 -4.70 24.50
C ASP A 314 -10.70 -3.54 25.36
N GLY A 315 -11.58 -2.60 25.74
CA GLY A 315 -11.24 -1.44 26.56
C GLY A 315 -11.70 -0.11 25.94
N ALA A 316 -10.94 0.96 26.21
CA ALA A 316 -11.20 2.27 25.62
C ALA A 316 -10.94 2.28 24.10
N LYS A 317 -11.91 2.76 23.30
CA LYS A 317 -11.74 2.87 21.84
C LYS A 317 -10.91 4.06 21.39
N THR A 318 -10.77 5.08 22.24
CA THR A 318 -10.09 6.34 21.90
C THR A 318 -9.13 6.77 22.99
N ASP A 319 -8.04 7.42 22.59
CA ASP A 319 -7.17 8.14 23.52
C ASP A 319 -7.73 9.53 23.89
N HIS A 320 -6.99 10.27 24.72
CA HIS A 320 -7.38 11.61 25.16
C HIS A 320 -7.15 12.72 24.10
N TYR A 321 -6.74 12.36 22.89
CA TYR A 321 -6.60 13.24 21.71
C TYR A 321 -7.67 12.95 20.64
N ASP A 322 -8.67 12.12 20.98
CA ASP A 322 -9.72 11.61 20.07
C ASP A 322 -9.16 10.79 18.89
N ARG A 323 -8.01 10.11 19.07
CA ARG A 323 -7.50 9.09 18.13
C ARG A 323 -8.08 7.73 18.47
N GLN A 324 -8.53 6.99 17.46
CA GLN A 324 -8.99 5.61 17.59
C GLN A 324 -7.80 4.69 17.90
N LEU A 325 -7.93 3.87 18.94
CA LEU A 325 -6.93 2.90 19.39
C LEU A 325 -7.21 1.57 18.70
N VAL A 326 -6.38 1.20 17.72
CA VAL A 326 -6.65 0.06 16.83
C VAL A 326 -5.41 -0.75 16.48
N TYR A 327 -5.64 -2.02 16.12
CA TYR A 327 -4.74 -2.81 15.29
C TYR A 327 -5.06 -2.52 13.81
N LEU A 328 -4.04 -2.50 12.94
CA LEU A 328 -4.18 -2.14 11.52
C LEU A 328 -3.66 -3.27 10.65
N TYR A 329 -4.45 -3.64 9.65
CA TYR A 329 -4.15 -4.70 8.70
C TYR A 329 -4.10 -4.13 7.28
N ALA A 330 -3.09 -4.56 6.53
CA ALA A 330 -2.91 -4.33 5.11
C ALA A 330 -3.20 -5.65 4.41
N ASP A 331 -4.32 -5.73 3.71
CA ASP A 331 -4.97 -6.97 3.30
C ASP A 331 -5.10 -7.96 4.48
N ASP A 332 -4.30 -9.02 4.46
CA ASP A 332 -4.25 -10.09 5.45
C ASP A 332 -3.10 -9.96 6.45
N ALA A 333 -2.18 -9.02 6.25
CA ALA A 333 -0.97 -8.85 7.05
C ALA A 333 -1.17 -7.81 8.17
N SER A 334 -0.69 -8.14 9.38
CA SER A 334 -0.63 -7.18 10.49
C SER A 334 0.48 -6.15 10.24
N VAL A 335 0.11 -4.87 10.14
CA VAL A 335 1.07 -3.77 9.96
C VAL A 335 1.98 -3.68 11.19
N HIS A 336 1.44 -3.95 12.38
CA HIS A 336 2.16 -3.96 13.65
C HIS A 336 3.29 -4.98 13.68
N GLU A 337 3.01 -6.23 13.30
CA GLU A 337 4.02 -7.29 13.30
C GLU A 337 5.15 -6.97 12.32
N VAL A 338 4.82 -6.50 11.11
CA VAL A 338 5.83 -6.12 10.10
C VAL A 338 6.76 -5.03 10.62
N LEU A 339 6.23 -3.94 11.21
CA LEU A 339 7.06 -2.85 11.75
C LEU A 339 7.92 -3.29 12.95
N LEU A 340 7.46 -4.27 13.74
CA LEU A 340 8.22 -4.81 14.86
C LEU A 340 9.32 -5.78 14.41
N GLU A 341 9.03 -6.68 13.47
CA GLU A 341 10.01 -7.63 12.93
C GLU A 341 11.11 -6.94 12.12
N GLU A 342 10.76 -5.86 11.40
CA GLU A 342 11.72 -5.01 10.68
C GLU A 342 12.45 -4.01 11.60
N GLY A 343 12.20 -4.05 12.92
CA GLY A 343 12.88 -3.19 13.90
C GLY A 343 12.61 -1.70 13.70
N LEU A 344 11.48 -1.32 13.10
CA LEU A 344 11.06 0.07 12.87
C LEU A 344 10.16 0.61 13.99
N ALA A 345 9.63 -0.29 14.83
CA ALA A 345 8.89 0.02 16.04
C ALA A 345 9.46 -0.72 17.26
N ARG A 346 9.12 -0.23 18.45
CA ARG A 346 9.22 -0.97 19.73
C ARG A 346 7.82 -1.28 20.27
N VAL A 347 7.71 -2.24 21.18
CA VAL A 347 6.48 -2.44 21.95
C VAL A 347 6.35 -1.32 22.99
N GLY A 348 5.24 -0.58 22.96
CA GLY A 348 5.03 0.62 23.77
C GLY A 348 3.55 0.95 23.97
N TYR A 349 3.24 1.96 24.79
CA TYR A 349 1.86 2.39 25.08
C TYR A 349 0.92 1.25 25.50
N ILE A 350 1.39 0.40 26.42
CA ILE A 350 0.63 -0.72 26.97
C ILE A 350 -0.36 -0.20 28.01
N TYR A 351 -1.64 -0.17 27.65
CA TYR A 351 -2.74 0.22 28.53
C TYR A 351 -3.58 -1.01 28.91
N GLU A 352 -4.91 -0.94 28.78
CA GLU A 352 -5.85 -2.04 29.03
C GLU A 352 -5.89 -3.04 27.87
N GLN A 353 -5.69 -2.55 26.64
CA GLN A 353 -5.63 -3.28 25.39
C GLN A 353 -4.32 -4.08 25.32
N GLN A 354 -4.40 -5.41 25.28
CA GLN A 354 -3.23 -6.31 25.35
C GLN A 354 -3.38 -7.59 24.50
N ARG A 355 -4.39 -7.67 23.61
CA ARG A 355 -4.75 -8.88 22.84
C ARG A 355 -3.59 -9.56 22.10
N TYR A 356 -2.71 -8.76 21.50
CA TYR A 356 -1.55 -9.23 20.72
C TYR A 356 -0.20 -8.94 21.41
N LEU A 357 -0.20 -8.64 22.72
CA LEU A 357 1.01 -8.22 23.44
C LEU A 357 2.09 -9.30 23.51
N SER A 358 1.70 -10.59 23.52
CA SER A 358 2.64 -11.73 23.49
C SER A 358 3.34 -11.86 22.14
N GLU A 359 2.55 -11.75 21.08
CA GLU A 359 2.91 -11.89 19.67
C GLU A 359 3.85 -10.74 19.27
N PHE A 360 3.48 -9.51 19.61
CA PHE A 360 4.27 -8.30 19.33
C PHE A 360 5.60 -8.29 20.10
N ARG A 361 5.63 -8.78 21.34
CA ARG A 361 6.89 -8.99 22.08
C ARG A 361 7.79 -10.05 21.44
N ALA A 362 7.20 -11.10 20.85
CA ALA A 362 7.97 -12.11 20.14
C ALA A 362 8.55 -11.56 18.82
N ALA A 363 7.77 -10.76 18.07
CA ALA A 363 8.25 -10.03 16.89
C ALA A 363 9.40 -9.07 17.24
N GLU A 364 9.21 -8.23 18.27
CA GLU A 364 10.23 -7.31 18.77
C GLU A 364 11.50 -8.04 19.21
N GLN A 365 11.38 -9.20 19.87
CA GLN A 365 12.54 -9.97 20.31
C GLN A 365 13.37 -10.51 19.14
N LYS A 366 12.76 -10.89 18.01
CA LYS A 366 13.50 -11.27 16.79
C LYS A 366 14.37 -10.11 16.30
N ALA A 367 13.80 -8.90 16.23
CA ALA A 367 14.51 -7.71 15.77
C ALA A 367 15.62 -7.29 16.75
N LYS A 368 15.40 -7.44 18.07
CA LYS A 368 16.42 -7.28 19.12
C LYS A 368 17.59 -8.25 18.95
N ASP A 369 17.31 -9.54 18.84
CA ASP A 369 18.32 -10.60 18.75
C ASP A 369 19.17 -10.48 17.47
N GLN A 370 18.60 -9.90 16.41
CA GLN A 370 19.24 -9.66 15.12
C GLN A 370 19.82 -8.24 14.97
N GLN A 371 19.66 -7.38 15.98
CA GLN A 371 20.09 -5.97 15.99
C GLN A 371 19.58 -5.16 14.78
N ILE A 372 18.31 -5.35 14.41
CA ILE A 372 17.69 -4.71 13.24
C ILE A 372 17.10 -3.34 13.60
N GLY A 373 17.22 -2.37 12.69
CA GLY A 373 16.57 -1.07 12.79
C GLY A 373 16.96 -0.33 14.07
N VAL A 374 15.97 0.08 14.88
CA VAL A 374 16.18 0.76 16.17
C VAL A 374 17.05 -0.03 17.15
N TRP A 375 17.15 -1.35 17.00
CA TRP A 375 17.96 -2.23 17.85
C TRP A 375 19.43 -2.33 17.41
N SER A 376 19.78 -1.76 16.26
CA SER A 376 21.18 -1.66 15.78
C SER A 376 22.00 -0.63 16.55
N ILE A 377 21.34 0.36 17.18
CA ILE A 377 21.99 1.46 17.92
C ILE A 377 21.95 1.14 19.43
N PRO A 378 23.10 0.86 20.07
CA PRO A 378 23.13 0.51 21.49
C PRO A 378 22.56 1.63 22.38
N GLY A 379 21.65 1.28 23.28
CA GLY A 379 21.03 2.24 24.21
C GLY A 379 20.03 3.22 23.58
N TYR A 380 19.72 3.09 22.28
CA TYR A 380 18.79 3.99 21.60
C TYR A 380 17.33 3.78 22.02
N VAL A 381 16.90 2.53 22.19
CA VAL A 381 15.56 2.23 22.72
C VAL A 381 15.60 2.20 24.25
N ASN A 382 14.67 2.89 24.90
CA ASN A 382 14.56 2.82 26.36
C ASN A 382 14.00 1.46 26.82
N THR A 383 14.82 0.72 27.55
CA THR A 383 14.46 -0.55 28.20
C THR A 383 13.59 -0.34 29.43
N ASP A 384 13.84 0.75 30.15
CA ASP A 384 13.29 1.02 31.49
C ASP A 384 12.19 2.10 31.46
N GLY A 385 11.77 2.55 30.27
CA GLY A 385 10.85 3.67 30.06
C GLY A 385 10.16 3.65 28.69
N GLU A 386 9.59 4.78 28.28
CA GLU A 386 8.91 4.95 26.98
C GLU A 386 9.80 5.67 25.95
N GLY A 387 9.57 5.40 24.67
CA GLY A 387 10.24 6.06 23.54
C GLY A 387 11.74 5.74 23.36
N PHE A 388 12.41 6.67 22.68
CA PHE A 388 13.77 6.54 22.18
C PHE A 388 14.67 7.67 22.71
N ASN A 389 15.92 7.36 22.99
CA ASN A 389 16.95 8.31 23.40
C ASN A 389 17.42 9.14 22.21
N SER A 390 17.16 10.44 22.26
CA SER A 390 17.55 11.39 21.21
C SER A 390 18.98 11.92 21.34
N GLU A 391 19.80 11.31 22.20
CA GLU A 391 21.22 11.64 22.40
C GLU A 391 22.07 10.48 21.88
N GLU A 392 23.09 10.80 21.08
CA GLU A 392 23.97 9.84 20.43
C GLU A 392 24.86 9.15 21.48
N PRO A 393 24.93 7.80 21.53
CA PRO A 393 25.56 7.10 22.65
C PRO A 393 27.09 7.24 22.63
N GLU A 394 27.64 7.93 23.62
CA GLU A 394 29.08 7.96 23.93
C GLU A 394 29.63 6.53 24.08
N PRO A 395 30.73 6.16 23.39
CA PRO A 395 31.21 4.78 23.32
C PRO A 395 31.67 4.29 24.69
N THR A 396 30.90 3.36 25.26
CA THR A 396 31.18 2.79 26.59
C THR A 396 32.27 1.72 26.48
N SER A 397 33.36 1.89 27.21
CA SER A 397 34.53 1.00 27.16
C SER A 397 34.45 -0.11 28.21
N GLU A 398 34.61 -1.36 27.78
CA GLU A 398 34.70 -2.51 28.69
C GLU A 398 36.05 -2.56 29.44
N PRO A 399 36.09 -3.13 30.66
CA PRO A 399 37.25 -3.04 31.54
C PRO A 399 38.31 -4.11 31.23
N ALA A 400 39.47 -3.69 30.71
CA ALA A 400 40.62 -4.56 30.51
C ALA A 400 41.46 -4.75 31.80
N THR A 401 41.84 -6.00 32.06
CA THR A 401 42.57 -6.47 33.24
C THR A 401 43.98 -5.86 33.38
N SER A 402 44.41 -5.65 34.62
CA SER A 402 45.71 -5.10 35.02
C SER A 402 46.92 -6.02 34.77
N GLU A 403 48.01 -5.51 34.20
CA GLU A 403 49.36 -5.43 34.82
C GLU A 403 50.38 -4.70 33.90
N PRO A 404 51.58 -4.26 34.38
CA PRO A 404 52.00 -2.88 34.09
C PRO A 404 53.27 -2.65 33.23
N ALA A 405 53.30 -1.44 32.66
CA ALA A 405 54.45 -0.54 32.46
C ALA A 405 55.72 -1.02 31.72
N THR A 406 56.10 -0.29 30.67
CA THR A 406 57.25 0.64 30.72
C THR A 406 57.01 1.81 29.73
N SER A 407 57.63 2.96 30.00
CA SER A 407 57.38 4.30 29.43
C SER A 407 58.02 4.59 28.06
N GLU A 408 57.36 5.43 27.24
CA GLU A 408 57.85 6.76 26.79
C GLU A 408 56.70 7.59 26.12
N PRO A 409 56.84 8.91 25.84
CA PRO A 409 55.77 9.87 26.15
C PRO A 409 54.77 10.17 25.03
N ALA A 410 53.53 10.44 25.44
CA ALA A 410 52.50 11.04 24.60
C ALA A 410 52.66 12.57 24.51
N THR A 411 52.57 13.12 23.30
CA THR A 411 52.36 14.55 23.08
C THR A 411 50.85 14.82 23.09
N SER A 412 50.41 15.75 23.94
CA SER A 412 49.01 16.14 24.06
C SER A 412 48.58 17.07 22.91
N GLU A 413 47.49 16.73 22.22
CA GLU A 413 46.78 17.61 21.28
C GLU A 413 45.41 18.03 21.88
N PRO A 414 44.92 19.27 21.69
CA PRO A 414 43.95 19.87 22.61
C PRO A 414 42.48 19.68 22.21
N ALA A 415 41.59 19.91 23.18
CA ALA A 415 40.15 19.94 22.99
C ALA A 415 39.71 20.97 21.94
N GLN A 416 38.79 20.59 21.05
CA GLN A 416 38.25 21.49 20.04
C GLN A 416 37.26 22.49 20.65
N THR A 417 37.62 23.77 20.58
CA THR A 417 36.72 24.90 20.84
C THR A 417 36.06 25.34 19.54
N THR A 418 34.72 25.36 19.50
CA THR A 418 33.96 25.84 18.33
C THR A 418 34.26 27.32 18.02
N GLU A 419 34.65 27.62 16.78
CA GLU A 419 34.89 28.98 16.30
C GLU A 419 33.72 29.45 15.41
N PHE A 420 33.29 30.71 15.57
CA PHE A 420 32.14 31.24 14.84
C PHE A 420 32.50 32.48 14.01
N PHE A 421 32.32 32.37 12.70
CA PHE A 421 32.47 33.44 11.73
C PHE A 421 31.10 33.94 11.24
N GLN A 422 30.96 35.23 10.91
CA GLN A 422 29.71 35.80 10.45
C GLN A 422 29.39 35.43 9.00
N ASN A 423 30.40 35.37 8.13
CA ASN A 423 30.28 35.08 6.70
C ASN A 423 31.60 34.53 6.11
N CYS A 424 31.53 34.03 4.88
CA CYS A 424 32.69 33.46 4.18
C CYS A 424 33.85 34.43 3.94
N THR A 425 33.61 35.73 3.82
CA THR A 425 34.70 36.71 3.66
C THR A 425 35.55 36.78 4.92
N GLU A 426 34.93 36.70 6.10
CA GLU A 426 35.64 36.67 7.39
C GLU A 426 36.37 35.33 7.57
N LEU A 427 35.68 34.21 7.32
CA LEU A 427 36.24 32.86 7.41
C LEU A 427 37.47 32.69 6.49
N LYS A 428 37.41 33.16 5.25
CA LYS A 428 38.54 33.10 4.29
C LYS A 428 39.74 33.98 4.66
N THR A 429 39.66 34.86 5.66
CA THR A 429 40.87 35.53 6.19
C THR A 429 41.72 34.61 7.07
N VAL A 430 41.13 33.54 7.61
CA VAL A 430 41.79 32.55 8.48
C VAL A 430 41.97 31.22 7.73
N TYR A 431 40.96 30.79 6.98
CA TYR A 431 40.92 29.56 6.20
C TYR A 431 40.61 29.87 4.72
N PRO A 432 41.60 30.30 3.92
CA PRO A 432 41.37 30.83 2.57
C PRO A 432 40.74 29.82 1.60
N ASP A 433 40.99 28.53 1.81
CA ASP A 433 40.49 27.42 1.00
C ASP A 433 39.17 26.81 1.55
N GLY A 434 38.50 27.48 2.49
CA GLY A 434 37.29 26.96 3.15
C GLY A 434 37.57 25.96 4.26
N VAL A 435 36.51 25.33 4.79
CA VAL A 435 36.60 24.34 5.88
C VAL A 435 35.62 23.19 5.70
N ALA A 436 36.07 21.95 5.94
CA ALA A 436 35.25 20.74 5.86
C ALA A 436 34.23 20.61 7.02
N GLN A 437 33.19 19.79 6.83
CA GLN A 437 32.07 19.57 7.76
C GLN A 437 32.47 19.16 9.19
N GLY A 438 33.65 18.56 9.38
CA GLY A 438 34.21 18.19 10.70
C GLY A 438 35.10 19.27 11.36
N HIS A 439 35.27 20.44 10.76
CA HIS A 439 36.14 21.49 11.28
C HIS A 439 35.40 22.40 12.26
N ALA A 440 36.06 22.84 13.34
CA ALA A 440 35.47 23.65 14.42
C ALA A 440 34.84 25.01 13.98
N ALA A 441 35.17 25.47 12.76
CA ALA A 441 34.63 26.69 12.13
C ALA A 441 33.49 26.45 11.12
N TYR A 442 33.16 25.19 10.82
CA TYR A 442 32.18 24.83 9.81
C TYR A 442 30.76 25.26 10.20
N GLN A 443 30.03 25.81 9.23
CA GLN A 443 28.64 26.21 9.40
C GLN A 443 27.87 25.88 8.12
N GLY A 444 26.92 24.95 8.19
CA GLY A 444 26.14 24.51 7.01
C GLY A 444 25.27 25.57 6.33
N LYS A 445 25.22 26.81 6.87
CA LYS A 445 24.66 28.00 6.17
C LYS A 445 25.63 28.60 5.13
N MET A 446 26.89 28.18 5.17
CA MET A 446 28.01 28.68 4.37
C MET A 446 28.55 27.65 3.37
N ASP A 447 28.21 26.38 3.55
CA ASP A 447 28.24 25.36 2.52
C ASP A 447 27.00 25.59 1.62
N ARG A 448 27.23 25.98 0.37
CA ARG A 448 26.17 26.47 -0.53
C ARG A 448 25.58 25.34 -1.39
N ASP A 449 26.43 24.39 -1.75
CA ASP A 449 26.25 23.27 -2.66
C ASP A 449 25.83 22.00 -1.91
N LYS A 450 26.16 21.95 -0.60
CA LYS A 450 25.96 20.84 0.35
C LYS A 450 26.84 19.64 0.06
N ASP A 451 28.10 19.89 -0.30
CA ASP A 451 29.11 18.85 -0.52
C ASP A 451 29.89 18.51 0.77
N GLY A 452 29.69 19.25 1.85
CA GLY A 452 30.42 19.13 3.11
C GLY A 452 31.60 20.10 3.24
N TYR A 453 31.74 21.10 2.35
CA TYR A 453 32.77 22.12 2.40
C TYR A 453 32.17 23.54 2.51
N ALA A 454 32.36 24.18 3.67
CA ALA A 454 31.91 25.55 3.88
C ALA A 454 32.91 26.55 3.30
N CYS A 455 32.40 27.46 2.47
CA CYS A 455 33.17 28.54 1.86
C CYS A 455 34.39 28.07 1.05
N GLU A 456 34.24 27.13 0.12
CA GLU A 456 35.24 26.95 -0.96
C GLU A 456 35.33 28.14 -1.93
#